data_AF-A0A4S2RD47-F1
#
_entry.id   AF-A0A4S2RD47-F1
#
_cell.length_a   1.000
_cell.length_b   1.000
_cell.length_c   1.000
_cell.angle_alpha   90.00
_cell.angle_beta   90.00
_cell.angle_gamma   90.00
#
_symmetry.space_group_name_H-M   'P 1'
#
loop_
_entity.id
_entity.type
_entity.pdbx_description
1 polymer ?
#
loop_
_entity_poly.entity_id
_entity_poly.type
_entity_poly.pdbx_seq_one_letter_code
_entity_poly.pdbx_strand_id
1 'polypeptide(L)'
;MRARTLRTAAAAVVLTAAVAVAGTGCGSGEDPAPDGGIAPGAASPSPDVSAAGPGDAEPAPDKEEKGGVAEQPTVPKAELTPATGSFTKTQKEYLVDRVPEGYEPAAVLEAGQAACQRIGRTAKVDRKAAVGALRSGEIADAKDAVLHLCPKHKPLLQAAGLLD
;
A
#
# COMPACT_ATOMS: atom_id res chain seq x y z
N MET A 1 32.96 30.05 40.26
CA MET A 1 33.17 29.45 41.59
C MET A 1 31.82 29.21 42.25
N ARG A 2 31.62 27.98 42.77
CA ARG A 2 30.71 27.52 43.86
C ARG A 2 29.20 27.82 43.72
N ALA A 3 28.32 26.88 43.35
CA ALA A 3 27.94 25.57 43.90
C ALA A 3 26.89 25.62 45.04
N ARG A 4 25.79 24.86 44.86
CA ARG A 4 25.15 23.87 45.77
C ARG A 4 23.68 23.62 45.32
N THR A 5 23.34 22.57 44.58
CA THR A 5 22.96 21.20 45.05
C THR A 5 22.20 21.12 46.37
N LEU A 6 21.02 20.47 46.35
CA LEU A 6 20.53 19.32 47.17
C LEU A 6 18.99 19.22 47.02
N ARG A 7 18.42 18.20 46.35
CA ARG A 7 18.06 16.83 46.81
C ARG A 7 16.86 16.77 47.79
N THR A 8 15.77 16.09 47.38
CA THR A 8 15.04 14.96 48.04
C THR A 8 13.65 14.77 47.38
N ALA A 9 13.35 13.61 46.77
CA ALA A 9 12.61 12.43 47.31
C ALA A 9 11.09 12.69 47.47
N ALA A 10 10.11 11.83 47.20
CA ALA A 10 10.01 10.40 46.93
C ALA A 10 8.63 10.10 46.26
N ALA A 11 8.47 8.86 45.79
CA ALA A 11 7.34 8.31 45.05
C ALA A 11 6.00 8.20 45.80
N ALA A 12 4.88 8.16 45.06
CA ALA A 12 3.72 7.33 45.40
C ALA A 12 2.87 7.03 44.14
N VAL A 13 2.74 5.73 43.87
CA VAL A 13 1.93 5.09 42.82
C VAL A 13 0.47 5.08 43.25
N VAL A 14 -0.47 5.43 42.35
CA VAL A 14 -1.87 4.98 42.47
C VAL A 14 -2.32 4.39 41.15
N LEU A 15 -2.23 3.06 41.09
CA LEU A 15 -2.87 2.20 40.10
C LEU A 15 -4.39 2.22 40.37
N THR A 16 -5.19 2.61 39.39
CA THR A 16 -6.61 2.24 39.33
C THR A 16 -6.86 1.49 38.03
N ALA A 17 -6.99 0.18 38.17
CA ALA A 17 -7.44 -0.73 37.14
C ALA A 17 -8.97 -0.81 37.18
N ALA A 18 -9.62 -0.65 36.03
CA ALA A 18 -10.98 -1.15 35.80
C ALA A 18 -11.09 -1.65 34.35
N VAL A 19 -11.54 -2.89 34.26
CA VAL A 19 -11.47 -3.82 33.14
C VAL A 19 -12.67 -3.63 32.20
N ALA A 20 -12.45 -3.77 30.89
CA ALA A 20 -13.50 -4.17 29.95
C ALA A 20 -12.94 -5.25 29.01
N VAL A 21 -13.64 -6.39 29.01
CA VAL A 21 -13.33 -7.67 28.35
C VAL A 21 -13.92 -7.72 26.95
N ALA A 22 -13.17 -8.28 25.99
CA ALA A 22 -13.58 -9.07 24.80
C ALA A 22 -12.62 -8.76 23.62
N GLY A 23 -11.99 -9.68 22.90
CA GLY A 23 -11.96 -11.14 22.86
C GLY A 23 -11.07 -11.56 21.66
N THR A 24 -10.55 -12.80 21.69
CA THR A 24 -10.00 -13.61 20.56
C THR A 24 -8.89 -12.96 19.70
N GLY A 25 -7.62 -13.36 19.70
CA GLY A 25 -7.01 -14.68 19.86
C GLY A 25 -6.09 -14.94 18.65
N CYS A 26 -4.77 -14.79 18.79
CA CYS A 26 -3.71 -15.48 18.03
C CYS A 26 -2.34 -15.01 18.57
N GLY A 27 -1.51 -15.91 19.11
CA GLY A 27 -0.19 -15.57 19.63
C GLY A 27 0.46 -16.69 20.42
N SER A 28 0.89 -17.74 19.72
CA SER A 28 1.97 -18.64 20.15
C SER A 28 3.29 -18.00 19.70
N GLY A 29 4.41 -17.97 20.42
CA GLY A 29 4.77 -18.44 21.76
C GLY A 29 6.20 -17.95 22.07
N GLU A 30 6.54 -18.01 23.35
CA GLU A 30 7.84 -18.03 24.05
C GLU A 30 9.17 -17.75 23.30
N ASP A 31 10.01 -16.87 23.90
CA ASP A 31 11.47 -17.05 23.92
C ASP A 31 12.06 -16.46 25.23
N PRO A 32 12.74 -17.27 26.07
CA PRO A 32 13.41 -16.80 27.28
C PRO A 32 14.84 -16.30 27.02
N ALA A 33 15.26 -15.36 27.87
CA ALA A 33 16.61 -14.83 27.96
C ALA A 33 17.67 -15.90 28.27
N PRO A 34 18.94 -15.63 27.92
CA PRO A 34 19.99 -15.81 28.92
C PRO A 34 20.86 -14.58 29.17
N ASP A 35 21.19 -14.43 30.44
CA ASP A 35 22.20 -13.58 31.06
C ASP A 35 23.62 -13.94 30.57
N GLY A 36 24.49 -12.95 30.44
CA GLY A 36 25.90 -13.17 30.10
C GLY A 36 26.66 -11.90 29.77
N GLY A 37 27.16 -11.20 30.79
CA GLY A 37 28.00 -10.01 30.65
C GLY A 37 29.41 -10.33 30.13
N ILE A 38 29.91 -9.50 29.21
CA ILE A 38 31.35 -9.32 28.90
C ILE A 38 31.59 -7.82 28.57
N ALA A 39 32.71 -7.32 29.09
CA ALA A 39 33.22 -5.94 29.14
C ALA A 39 33.37 -5.17 27.80
N PRO A 40 33.58 -3.83 27.81
CA PRO A 40 33.65 -3.02 26.60
C PRO A 40 35.01 -3.18 25.90
N GLY A 41 34.99 -3.84 24.74
CA GLY A 41 36.13 -3.98 23.84
C GLY A 41 36.05 -2.96 22.71
N ALA A 42 36.98 -2.01 22.72
CA ALA A 42 37.23 -1.08 21.62
C ALA A 42 37.63 -1.83 20.35
N ALA A 43 37.00 -1.50 19.21
CA ALA A 43 37.62 -1.41 17.89
C ALA A 43 36.55 -0.95 16.89
N SER A 44 36.66 0.28 16.42
CA SER A 44 35.96 0.72 15.20
C SER A 44 36.81 0.29 14.00
N PRO A 45 36.34 -0.61 13.12
CA PRO A 45 36.73 -0.57 11.72
C PRO A 45 35.80 0.41 11.01
N SER A 46 36.35 1.54 10.59
CA SER A 46 35.69 2.39 9.60
C SER A 46 35.46 1.55 8.35
N PRO A 47 34.24 1.44 7.80
CA PRO A 47 34.10 0.99 6.43
C PRO A 47 34.67 2.08 5.52
N ASP A 48 35.75 1.72 4.85
CA ASP A 48 36.36 2.40 3.73
C ASP A 48 35.27 2.81 2.73
N VAL A 49 34.97 4.11 2.67
CA VAL A 49 34.17 4.70 1.59
C VAL A 49 35.05 4.73 0.35
N SER A 50 35.15 3.59 -0.34
CA SER A 50 35.54 3.58 -1.74
C SER A 50 34.38 4.15 -2.55
N ALA A 51 34.53 5.43 -2.89
CA ALA A 51 33.74 6.12 -3.88
C ALA A 51 33.87 5.41 -5.23
N ALA A 52 32.88 4.58 -5.58
CA ALA A 52 32.59 4.29 -6.97
C ALA A 52 31.90 5.54 -7.55
N GLY A 53 32.63 6.30 -8.36
CA GLY A 53 32.09 7.44 -9.09
C GLY A 53 30.92 7.04 -9.98
N PRO A 54 30.06 8.00 -10.35
CA PRO A 54 28.92 7.76 -11.23
C PRO A 54 29.43 7.23 -12.57
N GLY A 55 29.17 5.95 -12.82
CA GLY A 55 29.20 5.41 -14.17
C GLY A 55 28.10 6.10 -14.95
N ASP A 56 28.53 6.95 -15.87
CA ASP A 56 27.73 7.52 -16.94
C ASP A 56 27.12 6.35 -17.74
N ALA A 57 25.87 6.04 -17.40
CA ALA A 57 25.03 5.16 -18.18
C ALA A 57 23.82 6.00 -18.56
N GLU A 58 23.88 6.61 -19.76
CA GLU A 58 22.70 7.07 -20.47
C GLU A 58 21.62 5.99 -20.37
N PRO A 59 20.47 6.25 -19.75
CA PRO A 59 19.30 5.42 -19.97
C PRO A 59 18.88 5.68 -21.41
N ALA A 60 18.91 4.61 -22.21
CA ALA A 60 18.28 4.55 -23.52
C ALA A 60 16.90 5.21 -23.50
N PRO A 61 16.45 5.81 -24.62
CA PRO A 61 15.16 6.49 -24.66
C PRO A 61 14.09 5.57 -24.09
N ASP A 62 13.41 6.07 -23.04
CA ASP A 62 12.19 5.50 -22.51
C ASP A 62 11.30 5.18 -23.71
N LYS A 63 11.26 3.91 -24.08
CA LYS A 63 10.09 3.41 -24.77
C LYS A 63 8.98 3.66 -23.78
N GLU A 64 8.16 4.65 -24.09
CA GLU A 64 6.78 4.70 -23.66
C GLU A 64 6.20 3.30 -23.93
N GLU A 65 6.31 2.38 -22.98
CA GLU A 65 5.28 1.41 -22.72
C GLU A 65 4.10 2.24 -22.21
N LYS A 66 3.45 2.92 -23.16
CA LYS A 66 1.99 2.92 -23.18
C LYS A 66 1.65 1.46 -22.98
N GLY A 67 1.21 1.11 -21.78
CA GLY A 67 0.48 -0.12 -21.50
C GLY A 67 -0.87 -0.11 -22.23
N GLY A 68 -0.87 0.23 -23.52
CA GLY A 68 -1.82 -0.29 -24.45
C GLY A 68 -1.47 -1.76 -24.54
N VAL A 69 -2.20 -2.58 -23.79
CA VAL A 69 -2.44 -3.96 -24.17
C VAL A 69 -2.73 -3.88 -25.68
N ALA A 70 -1.79 -4.33 -26.51
CA ALA A 70 -2.00 -4.42 -27.94
C ALA A 70 -3.28 -5.21 -28.11
N GLU A 71 -4.38 -4.56 -28.48
CA GLU A 71 -5.78 -4.97 -28.34
C GLU A 71 -5.92 -6.51 -28.35
N GLN A 72 -5.68 -7.13 -27.20
CA GLN A 72 -5.69 -8.58 -27.11
C GLN A 72 -7.16 -8.95 -27.07
N PRO A 73 -7.57 -10.02 -27.75
CA PRO A 73 -8.94 -10.49 -27.66
C PRO A 73 -9.36 -10.59 -26.18
N THR A 74 -10.48 -9.96 -25.86
CA THR A 74 -11.03 -9.95 -24.50
C THR A 74 -12.15 -10.95 -24.40
N VAL A 75 -12.27 -11.58 -23.24
CA VAL A 75 -13.29 -12.59 -22.99
C VAL A 75 -14.69 -11.95 -22.99
N PRO A 76 -15.64 -12.43 -23.80
CA PRO A 76 -17.02 -11.95 -23.82
C PRO A 76 -17.70 -12.00 -22.46
N LYS A 77 -18.66 -11.09 -22.24
CA LYS A 77 -19.43 -10.99 -20.99
C LYS A 77 -20.07 -12.30 -20.50
N ALA A 78 -20.45 -13.19 -21.43
CA ALA A 78 -21.06 -14.47 -21.12
C ALA A 78 -20.10 -15.47 -20.46
N GLU A 79 -18.79 -15.31 -20.69
CA GLU A 79 -17.73 -16.20 -20.22
C GLU A 79 -17.00 -15.62 -18.98
N LEU A 80 -17.46 -14.48 -18.46
CA LEU A 80 -17.00 -13.90 -17.19
C LEU A 80 -17.57 -14.68 -16.00
N THR A 81 -17.02 -15.87 -15.77
CA THR A 81 -17.33 -16.72 -14.61
C THR A 81 -16.08 -16.94 -13.76
N PRO A 82 -16.11 -16.65 -12.45
CA PRO A 82 -15.00 -16.97 -11.58
C PRO A 82 -14.91 -18.49 -11.35
N ALA A 83 -13.72 -18.98 -11.04
CA ALA A 83 -13.52 -20.39 -10.67
C ALA A 83 -14.35 -20.82 -9.44
N THR A 84 -14.74 -19.88 -8.57
CA THR A 84 -15.64 -20.12 -7.45
C THR A 84 -16.74 -19.07 -7.37
N GLY A 85 -17.99 -19.50 -7.25
CA GLY A 85 -19.13 -18.60 -7.04
C GLY A 85 -19.59 -17.82 -8.28
N SER A 86 -19.93 -16.54 -8.12
CA SER A 86 -20.45 -15.69 -9.19
C SER A 86 -20.16 -14.21 -8.93
N PHE A 87 -19.86 -13.46 -10.00
CA PHE A 87 -19.71 -12.01 -9.92
C PHE A 87 -21.04 -11.29 -9.76
N THR A 88 -21.03 -10.20 -8.99
CA THR A 88 -22.15 -9.24 -8.93
C THR A 88 -22.30 -8.49 -10.24
N LYS A 89 -23.43 -7.79 -10.44
CA LYS A 89 -23.67 -7.01 -11.67
C LYS A 89 -22.59 -5.94 -11.91
N THR A 90 -22.21 -5.20 -10.88
CA THR A 90 -21.19 -4.14 -10.99
C THR A 90 -19.79 -4.70 -11.24
N GLN A 91 -19.48 -5.86 -10.66
CA GLN A 91 -18.24 -6.58 -10.94
C GLN A 91 -18.19 -7.06 -12.39
N LYS A 92 -19.30 -7.61 -12.91
CA LYS A 92 -19.38 -8.00 -14.33
C LYS A 92 -19.22 -6.80 -15.25
N GLU A 93 -19.87 -5.67 -14.94
CA GLU A 93 -19.74 -4.44 -15.73
C GLU A 93 -18.29 -3.92 -15.75
N TYR A 94 -17.58 -3.99 -14.64
CA TYR A 94 -16.15 -3.64 -14.59
C TYR A 94 -15.27 -4.58 -15.43
N LEU A 95 -15.66 -5.84 -15.58
CA LEU A 95 -14.87 -6.87 -16.26
C LEU A 95 -15.13 -6.98 -17.77
N VAL A 96 -16.23 -6.40 -18.27
CA VAL A 96 -16.53 -6.39 -19.71
C VAL A 96 -15.38 -5.73 -20.48
N ASP A 97 -14.93 -6.39 -21.54
CA ASP A 97 -13.85 -5.93 -22.43
C ASP A 97 -12.52 -5.63 -21.72
N ARG A 98 -12.32 -6.21 -20.53
CA ARG A 98 -11.14 -5.96 -19.67
C ARG A 98 -10.40 -7.21 -19.24
N VAL A 99 -10.98 -8.39 -19.44
CA VAL A 99 -10.31 -9.66 -19.18
C VAL A 99 -9.65 -10.14 -20.46
N PRO A 100 -8.31 -10.15 -20.56
CA PRO A 100 -7.65 -10.72 -21.73
C PRO A 100 -7.91 -12.23 -21.82
N GLU A 101 -7.89 -12.78 -23.03
CA GLU A 101 -7.96 -14.23 -23.21
C GLU A 101 -6.91 -14.96 -22.36
N GLY A 102 -7.34 -16.06 -21.72
CA GLY A 102 -6.47 -16.86 -20.85
C GLY A 102 -6.18 -16.24 -19.47
N TYR A 103 -6.68 -15.04 -19.15
CA TYR A 103 -6.59 -14.46 -17.82
C TYR A 103 -7.79 -14.83 -16.94
N GLU A 104 -7.53 -15.00 -15.65
CA GLU A 104 -8.58 -15.21 -14.65
C GLU A 104 -9.38 -13.92 -14.42
N PRO A 105 -10.71 -13.91 -14.68
CA PRO A 105 -11.54 -12.73 -14.45
C PRO A 105 -11.48 -12.22 -13.00
N ALA A 106 -11.29 -13.13 -12.04
CA ALA A 106 -11.15 -12.77 -10.63
C ALA A 106 -9.89 -11.93 -10.38
N ALA A 107 -8.77 -12.23 -11.04
CA ALA A 107 -7.53 -11.48 -10.90
C ALA A 107 -7.67 -10.04 -11.41
N VAL A 108 -8.37 -9.84 -12.53
CA VAL A 108 -8.67 -8.51 -13.07
C VAL A 108 -9.57 -7.72 -12.12
N LEU A 109 -10.56 -8.37 -11.52
CA LEU A 109 -11.41 -7.75 -10.50
C LEU A 109 -10.61 -7.34 -9.27
N GLU A 110 -9.72 -8.21 -8.78
CA GLU A 110 -8.84 -7.92 -7.64
C GLU A 110 -7.91 -6.73 -7.92
N ALA A 111 -7.36 -6.63 -9.13
CA ALA A 111 -6.58 -5.47 -9.54
C ALA A 111 -7.39 -4.16 -9.46
N GLY A 112 -8.65 -4.18 -9.92
CA GLY A 112 -9.56 -3.04 -9.79
C GLY A 112 -9.88 -2.67 -8.34
N GLN A 113 -10.09 -3.68 -7.49
CA GLN A 113 -10.30 -3.47 -6.06
C GLN A 113 -9.05 -2.90 -5.37
N ALA A 114 -7.87 -3.37 -5.75
CA ALA A 114 -6.60 -2.85 -5.27
C ALA A 114 -6.39 -1.38 -5.67
N ALA A 115 -6.78 -0.99 -6.89
CA ALA A 115 -6.79 0.40 -7.33
C ALA A 115 -7.70 1.27 -6.42
N CYS A 116 -8.93 0.83 -6.17
CA CYS A 116 -9.85 1.48 -5.24
C CYS A 116 -9.26 1.66 -3.84
N GLN A 117 -8.61 0.62 -3.32
CA GLN A 117 -7.97 0.66 -2.00
C GLN A 117 -6.76 1.61 -1.97
N ARG A 118 -5.96 1.66 -3.03
CA ARG A 118 -4.84 2.60 -3.15
C ARG A 118 -5.35 4.05 -3.17
N ILE A 119 -6.35 4.35 -3.99
CA ILE A 119 -7.00 5.67 -4.04
C ILE A 119 -7.53 6.05 -2.66
N GLY A 120 -8.26 5.15 -2.00
CA GLY A 120 -8.84 5.41 -0.69
C GLY A 120 -7.80 5.67 0.39
N ARG A 121 -6.72 4.87 0.44
CA ARG A 121 -5.62 5.06 1.40
C ARG A 121 -4.88 6.36 1.16
N THR A 122 -4.52 6.67 -0.08
CA THR A 122 -3.84 7.93 -0.41
C THR A 122 -4.73 9.12 -0.08
N ALA A 123 -6.00 9.11 -0.50
CA ALA A 123 -6.91 10.22 -0.27
C ALA A 123 -7.21 10.48 1.21
N LYS A 124 -7.12 9.44 2.06
CA LYS A 124 -7.27 9.57 3.51
C LYS A 124 -6.11 10.36 4.15
N VAL A 125 -4.90 10.26 3.59
CA VAL A 125 -3.70 10.93 4.10
C VAL A 125 -3.49 12.27 3.40
N ASP A 126 -3.54 12.26 2.07
CA ASP A 126 -3.38 13.44 1.23
C ASP A 126 -4.28 13.35 -0.01
N ARG A 127 -5.34 14.15 0.00
CA ARG A 127 -6.28 14.24 -1.12
C ARG A 127 -5.65 14.82 -2.38
N LYS A 128 -4.72 15.77 -2.27
CA LYS A 128 -4.04 16.35 -3.45
C LYS A 128 -3.10 15.34 -4.08
N ALA A 129 -2.38 14.55 -3.29
CA ALA A 129 -1.57 13.45 -3.80
C ALA A 129 -2.42 12.39 -4.51
N ALA A 130 -3.61 12.05 -3.97
CA ALA A 130 -4.52 11.13 -4.65
C ALA A 130 -5.01 11.69 -6.01
N VAL A 131 -5.36 12.97 -6.08
CA VAL A 131 -5.73 13.64 -7.34
C VAL A 131 -4.55 13.66 -8.32
N GLY A 132 -3.35 13.94 -7.83
CA GLY A 132 -2.11 13.89 -8.62
C GLY A 132 -1.88 12.52 -9.23
N ALA A 133 -1.94 11.45 -8.43
CA ALA A 133 -1.76 10.06 -8.85
C ALA A 133 -2.81 9.60 -9.87
N LEU A 134 -4.04 10.09 -9.75
CA LEU A 134 -5.08 9.84 -10.74
C LEU A 134 -4.76 10.55 -12.06
N ARG A 135 -4.34 11.82 -12.01
CA ARG A 135 -4.04 12.62 -13.19
C ARG A 135 -2.78 12.15 -13.94
N SER A 136 -1.79 11.64 -13.21
CA SER A 136 -0.56 11.07 -13.77
C SER A 136 -0.74 9.67 -14.34
N GLY A 137 -1.85 8.99 -14.04
CA GLY A 137 -2.07 7.61 -14.44
C GLY A 137 -1.25 6.58 -13.63
N GLU A 138 -0.67 6.96 -12.50
CA GLU A 138 0.11 6.06 -11.63
C GLU A 138 -0.71 4.90 -11.05
N ILE A 139 -2.03 5.04 -11.05
CA ILE A 139 -2.97 3.99 -10.67
C ILE A 139 -3.65 3.51 -11.96
N ALA A 140 -3.16 2.38 -12.49
CA ALA A 140 -3.77 1.73 -13.64
C ALA A 140 -5.27 1.48 -13.41
N ASP A 141 -6.06 1.63 -14.48
CA ASP A 141 -7.50 1.36 -14.50
C ASP A 141 -8.34 2.13 -13.46
N ALA A 142 -7.80 3.21 -12.88
CA ALA A 142 -8.43 3.92 -11.78
C ALA A 142 -9.81 4.49 -12.15
N LYS A 143 -9.99 4.98 -13.38
CA LYS A 143 -11.25 5.58 -13.83
C LYS A 143 -12.39 4.57 -13.75
N ASP A 144 -12.25 3.44 -14.43
CA ASP A 144 -13.29 2.40 -14.49
C ASP A 144 -13.49 1.72 -13.14
N ALA A 145 -12.41 1.49 -12.38
CA ALA A 145 -12.50 0.96 -11.03
C ALA A 145 -13.36 1.86 -10.13
N VAL A 146 -13.17 3.17 -10.19
CA VAL A 146 -13.98 4.13 -9.42
C VAL A 146 -15.41 4.19 -9.95
N LEU A 147 -15.64 4.14 -11.25
CA LEU A 147 -16.99 4.20 -11.82
C LEU A 147 -17.86 3.00 -11.41
N HIS A 148 -17.29 1.79 -11.39
CA HIS A 148 -18.04 0.55 -11.18
C HIS A 148 -17.87 -0.06 -9.78
N LEU A 149 -16.66 -0.04 -9.21
CA LEU A 149 -16.35 -0.75 -7.96
C LEU A 149 -16.36 0.17 -6.73
N CYS A 150 -15.87 1.40 -6.86
CA CYS A 150 -15.79 2.35 -5.73
C CYS A 150 -16.33 3.76 -6.05
N PRO A 151 -17.65 3.89 -6.33
CA PRO A 151 -18.27 5.15 -6.77
C PRO A 151 -18.13 6.30 -5.77
N LYS A 152 -17.87 6.00 -4.50
CA LYS A 152 -17.54 6.99 -3.46
C LYS A 152 -16.34 7.87 -3.80
N HIS A 153 -15.44 7.42 -4.68
CA HIS A 153 -14.25 8.15 -5.10
C HIS A 153 -14.45 9.00 -6.36
N LYS A 154 -15.65 9.02 -6.97
CA LYS A 154 -15.95 9.87 -8.14
C LYS A 154 -15.57 11.35 -7.97
N PRO A 155 -15.74 12.00 -6.80
CA PRO A 155 -15.29 13.38 -6.61
C PRO A 155 -13.77 13.59 -6.77
N LEU A 156 -12.97 12.54 -6.62
CA LEU A 156 -11.52 12.60 -6.86
C LEU A 156 -11.20 12.56 -8.35
N LEU A 157 -11.95 11.78 -9.14
CA LEU A 157 -11.82 11.79 -10.60
C LEU A 157 -12.24 13.13 -11.20
N GLN A 158 -13.33 13.72 -10.70
CA GLN A 158 -13.76 15.05 -11.15
C GLN A 158 -12.69 16.12 -10.83
N ALA A 159 -12.11 16.08 -9.62
CA ALA A 159 -11.02 16.97 -9.24
C ALA A 159 -9.73 16.74 -10.07
N ALA A 160 -9.53 15.52 -10.59
CA ALA A 160 -8.44 15.19 -11.49
C ALA A 160 -8.71 15.56 -12.97
N GLY A 161 -9.94 15.99 -13.31
CA GLY A 161 -10.35 16.26 -14.70
C GLY A 161 -10.55 14.99 -15.53
N LEU A 162 -10.88 13.86 -14.90
CA LEU A 162 -11.08 12.56 -15.55
C LEU A 162 -12.56 12.15 -15.68
N LEU A 163 -13.46 12.95 -15.10
CA LEU A 163 -14.90 12.87 -15.29
C LEU A 163 -15.39 14.19 -15.87
N ASP A 164 -16.04 14.11 -17.04
CA ASP A 164 -16.73 15.22 -17.69
C ASP A 164 -18.15 15.41 -17.13
#